data_AF-A0A6L9QDV9-F1
#
_entry.id   AF-A0A6L9QDV9-F1
#
_cell.length_a   1.000
_cell.length_b   1.000
_cell.length_c   1.000
_cell.angle_alpha   90.00
_cell.angle_beta   90.00
_cell.angle_gamma   90.00
#
_symmetry.space_group_name_H-M   'P 1'
#
loop_
_entity.id
_entity.type
_entity.pdbx_description
1 polymer ?
#
loop_
_entity_poly.entity_id
_entity_poly.type
_entity_poly.pdbx_seq_one_letter_code
_entity_poly.pdbx_strand_id
1 'polypeptide(L)'
;MATTNAPARRSRRAVTAAGLIPAAAAVLLLGGCGGSSAHGTASTGRPDGGERTAAEAGAAKVPDATTFSTVPGAPKDAAPDAATDGLVVHPAEAAPVLDRPGGRRIATLPATELGGPTWVPVVESSGGWRRVLLPSRPNQASGWVSGAGLRTAHTPYTVQVELGKRRLTLLKSGRAAGRWKVAVGGAKTPTPTGRTFVMASIVPPDKRQSPIVLPLGTHSATLDTFGGGPGTVALHGWPDASVFGKAVTHGCVRVPADALKALSRVPLGSLVFISA
;
A
#
# COMPACT_ATOMS: atom_id res chain seq x y z
N MET A 1 -55.74 28.60 18.80
CA MET A 1 -54.99 29.41 19.77
C MET A 1 -53.55 28.92 19.73
N ALA A 2 -52.69 29.60 18.97
CA ALA A 2 -51.69 30.58 19.44
C ALA A 2 -50.38 29.88 19.86
N THR A 3 -49.15 30.26 19.51
CA THR A 3 -48.56 31.29 18.62
C THR A 3 -47.03 31.00 18.59
N THR A 4 -46.41 31.10 17.40
CA THR A 4 -45.07 31.70 17.07
C THR A 4 -43.82 31.47 17.95
N ASN A 5 -42.69 31.05 17.35
CA ASN A 5 -41.57 31.96 16.98
C ASN A 5 -40.36 31.25 16.31
N ALA A 6 -39.73 32.00 15.39
CA ALA A 6 -38.60 31.68 14.49
C ALA A 6 -37.21 31.79 15.22
N PRO A 7 -35.99 31.77 14.60
CA PRO A 7 -35.65 32.08 13.21
C PRO A 7 -34.61 31.19 12.48
N ALA A 8 -34.60 31.36 11.15
CA ALA A 8 -33.62 30.86 10.21
C ALA A 8 -32.31 31.68 10.23
N ARG A 9 -31.16 31.01 10.07
CA ARG A 9 -29.85 31.65 9.85
C ARG A 9 -29.34 31.35 8.45
N ARG A 10 -29.31 32.39 7.61
CA ARG A 10 -28.58 32.46 6.33
C ARG A 10 -27.09 32.62 6.59
N SER A 11 -26.25 31.86 5.89
CA SER A 11 -24.93 32.30 5.44
C SER A 11 -24.36 31.35 4.38
N ARG A 12 -24.49 31.71 3.11
CA ARG A 12 -23.62 31.20 2.05
C ARG A 12 -23.06 32.39 1.29
N ARG A 13 -21.77 32.67 1.51
CA ARG A 13 -20.98 33.55 0.66
C ARG A 13 -20.72 32.79 -0.64
N ALA A 14 -21.21 33.33 -1.74
CA ALA A 14 -20.77 32.96 -3.08
C ALA A 14 -19.55 33.82 -3.42
N VAL A 15 -18.44 33.18 -3.79
CA VAL A 15 -17.34 33.86 -4.49
C VAL A 15 -17.29 33.29 -5.89
N THR A 16 -17.47 34.21 -6.82
CA THR A 16 -17.42 34.12 -8.27
C THR A 16 -15.97 33.98 -8.75
N ALA A 17 -15.74 33.23 -9.83
CA ALA A 17 -14.72 33.58 -10.83
C ALA A 17 -15.08 32.91 -12.17
N ALA A 18 -15.61 33.71 -13.08
CA ALA A 18 -15.78 33.42 -14.49
C ALA A 18 -14.44 33.60 -15.22
N GLY A 19 -14.24 32.87 -16.32
CA GLY A 19 -13.07 32.97 -17.18
C GLY A 19 -13.16 34.07 -18.25
N LEU A 20 -12.30 33.90 -19.28
CA LEU A 20 -12.24 34.56 -20.62
C LEU A 20 -11.54 35.96 -20.64
N ILE A 21 -10.60 36.38 -21.52
CA ILE A 21 -9.92 35.93 -22.78
C ILE A 21 -8.57 36.76 -22.92
N PRO A 22 -8.02 37.22 -24.09
CA PRO A 22 -7.15 36.62 -25.13
C PRO A 22 -5.75 37.28 -25.35
N ALA A 23 -4.92 36.58 -26.15
CA ALA A 23 -4.06 36.99 -27.30
C ALA A 23 -3.01 38.15 -27.28
N ALA A 24 -1.88 37.79 -27.92
CA ALA A 24 -1.03 38.53 -28.88
C ALA A 24 -0.06 39.63 -28.39
N ALA A 25 1.23 39.47 -28.73
CA ALA A 25 1.92 40.24 -29.79
C ALA A 25 3.45 40.03 -29.74
N ALA A 26 4.08 40.04 -30.92
CA ALA A 26 5.51 39.90 -31.17
C ALA A 26 6.19 41.27 -31.42
N VAL A 27 7.46 41.45 -31.03
CA VAL A 27 8.49 42.36 -31.60
C VAL A 27 9.86 41.81 -31.12
N LEU A 28 10.83 41.28 -31.90
CA LEU A 28 11.72 41.76 -32.98
C LEU A 28 12.92 42.67 -32.55
N LEU A 29 14.11 42.34 -33.12
CA LEU A 29 15.36 43.14 -33.32
C LEU A 29 16.40 43.13 -32.17
N LEU A 30 17.74 43.03 -32.32
CA LEU A 30 18.79 43.06 -33.37
C LEU A 30 19.99 42.18 -32.86
N GLY A 31 21.06 41.77 -33.56
CA GLY A 31 21.64 42.02 -34.88
C GLY A 31 23.14 41.62 -34.90
N GLY A 32 23.59 40.96 -35.98
CA GLY A 32 24.94 41.04 -36.59
C GLY A 32 26.13 40.31 -35.93
N CYS A 33 27.27 40.03 -36.59
CA CYS A 33 27.68 39.91 -38.01
C CYS A 33 29.14 39.37 -38.01
N GLY A 34 29.53 38.63 -39.06
CA GLY A 34 30.92 38.42 -39.50
C GLY A 34 31.57 37.11 -39.03
N GLY A 35 32.29 36.33 -39.85
CA GLY A 35 32.70 36.46 -41.24
C GLY A 35 33.79 35.44 -41.58
N SER A 36 33.68 34.85 -42.78
CA SER A 36 34.75 34.35 -43.67
C SER A 36 35.66 33.17 -43.28
N SER A 37 35.37 32.03 -43.94
CA SER A 37 36.22 31.29 -44.89
C SER A 37 37.65 30.90 -44.54
N ALA A 38 37.93 29.58 -44.57
CA ALA A 38 39.07 29.03 -45.32
C ALA A 38 38.90 27.52 -45.58
N HIS A 39 39.05 27.15 -46.86
CA HIS A 39 39.27 25.79 -47.35
C HIS A 39 40.59 25.22 -46.79
N GLY A 40 40.59 23.95 -46.41
CA GLY A 40 41.79 23.21 -46.04
C GLY A 40 41.55 21.70 -46.16
N THR A 41 42.36 21.08 -47.00
CA THR A 41 42.31 19.70 -47.49
C THR A 41 42.62 18.62 -46.44
N ALA A 42 42.20 17.40 -46.77
CA ALA A 42 42.35 16.13 -46.05
C ALA A 42 43.74 15.83 -45.44
N SER A 43 43.75 15.17 -44.28
CA SER A 43 44.62 13.99 -44.01
C SER A 43 44.19 13.24 -42.75
N THR A 44 44.53 11.96 -42.73
CA THR A 44 44.17 10.85 -41.85
C THR A 44 44.71 10.93 -40.42
N GLY A 45 43.90 10.56 -39.41
CA GLY A 45 44.33 10.32 -38.03
C GLY A 45 43.30 9.55 -37.18
N ARG A 46 43.65 8.31 -36.83
CA ARG A 46 43.33 7.40 -35.69
C ARG A 46 42.11 7.69 -34.75
N PRO A 47 41.41 6.65 -34.23
CA PRO A 47 40.20 6.84 -33.43
C PRO A 47 40.53 7.17 -31.98
N ASP A 48 40.05 8.31 -31.50
CA ASP A 48 40.02 8.65 -30.08
C ASP A 48 38.58 8.70 -29.58
N GLY A 49 38.39 8.09 -28.42
CA GLY A 49 37.10 7.93 -27.76
C GLY A 49 36.55 9.20 -27.11
N GLY A 50 35.30 9.10 -26.72
CA GLY A 50 34.50 10.17 -26.12
C GLY A 50 33.42 10.58 -27.12
N GLU A 51 32.13 10.47 -26.86
CA GLU A 51 31.43 10.45 -25.60
C GLU A 51 30.40 9.31 -25.63
N ARG A 52 30.52 8.38 -24.68
CA ARG A 52 29.29 7.84 -24.10
C ARG A 52 28.62 9.07 -23.51
N THR A 53 27.63 9.62 -24.21
CA THR A 53 26.58 10.41 -23.60
C THR A 53 26.02 9.53 -22.50
N ALA A 54 26.63 9.69 -21.32
CA ALA A 54 26.07 9.26 -20.07
C ALA A 54 24.72 9.96 -20.07
N ALA A 55 23.71 9.18 -20.41
CA ALA A 55 22.34 9.55 -20.16
C ALA A 55 22.31 9.82 -18.65
N GLU A 56 22.37 11.10 -18.28
CA GLU A 56 21.68 11.62 -17.12
C GLU A 56 20.18 11.37 -17.37
N ALA A 57 19.80 10.10 -17.41
CA ALA A 57 18.45 9.66 -17.19
C ALA A 57 18.20 9.99 -15.72
N GLY A 58 17.65 11.17 -15.47
CA GLY A 58 17.21 11.60 -14.15
C GLY A 58 16.49 10.42 -13.51
N ALA A 59 17.01 9.96 -12.37
CA ALA A 59 16.51 8.76 -11.70
C ALA A 59 15.00 8.93 -11.52
N ALA A 60 14.21 8.15 -12.26
CA ALA A 60 12.76 8.26 -12.25
C ALA A 60 12.27 8.17 -10.80
N LYS A 61 11.44 9.13 -10.38
CA LYS A 61 10.90 9.17 -9.02
C LYS A 61 10.09 7.91 -8.78
N VAL A 62 10.57 7.05 -7.89
CA VAL A 62 9.86 5.83 -7.48
C VAL A 62 8.71 6.17 -6.53
N PRO A 63 7.61 5.39 -6.51
CA PRO A 63 6.52 5.57 -5.57
C PRO A 63 6.92 5.16 -4.15
N ASP A 64 6.20 5.67 -3.16
CA ASP A 64 6.24 5.11 -1.80
C ASP A 64 5.37 3.86 -1.75
N ALA A 65 5.83 2.79 -1.11
CA ALA A 65 5.10 1.56 -0.90
C ALA A 65 4.11 1.73 0.27
N THR A 66 2.99 2.38 -0.02
CA THR A 66 1.84 2.55 0.90
C THR A 66 0.59 1.87 0.37
N THR A 67 -0.46 1.72 1.18
CA THR A 67 -1.74 1.17 0.68
C THR A 67 -2.39 2.01 -0.41
N PHE A 68 -2.04 3.29 -0.54
CA PHE A 68 -2.58 4.19 -1.56
C PHE A 68 -1.84 4.15 -2.90
N SER A 69 -0.77 3.37 -2.97
CA SER A 69 0.15 3.36 -4.10
C SER A 69 0.03 2.09 -4.94
N THR A 70 0.45 2.20 -6.19
CA THR A 70 0.87 1.06 -6.99
C THR A 70 2.37 1.12 -7.15
N VAL A 71 3.07 -0.01 -6.98
CA VAL A 71 4.49 -0.18 -7.26
C VAL A 71 4.62 -1.03 -8.53
N PRO A 72 4.73 -0.39 -9.71
CA PRO A 72 4.80 -1.11 -10.98
C PRO A 72 6.04 -2.02 -11.04
N GLY A 73 5.84 -3.25 -11.51
CA GLY A 73 6.95 -4.20 -11.65
C GLY A 73 7.53 -4.72 -10.34
N ALA A 74 6.86 -4.51 -9.20
CA ALA A 74 7.25 -5.16 -7.95
C ALA A 74 7.24 -6.69 -8.11
N PRO A 75 8.33 -7.40 -7.74
CA PRO A 75 8.33 -8.85 -7.73
C PRO A 75 7.18 -9.39 -6.89
N LYS A 76 6.42 -10.34 -7.44
CA LYS A 76 5.38 -11.04 -6.68
C LYS A 76 6.04 -11.94 -5.63
N ASP A 77 5.36 -12.11 -4.51
CA ASP A 77 5.65 -13.17 -3.55
C ASP A 77 5.72 -14.55 -4.25
N ALA A 78 6.89 -15.19 -4.17
CA ALA A 78 7.17 -16.46 -4.85
C ALA A 78 6.58 -17.67 -4.12
N ALA A 79 6.27 -17.54 -2.82
CA ALA A 79 5.79 -18.64 -1.99
C ALA A 79 4.58 -18.19 -1.15
N PRO A 80 3.45 -17.89 -1.81
CA PRO A 80 2.30 -17.23 -1.18
C PRO A 80 1.56 -18.07 -0.14
N ASP A 81 1.92 -19.34 0.03
CA ASP A 81 1.34 -20.24 1.03
C ASP A 81 2.38 -20.73 2.05
N ALA A 82 3.65 -20.35 1.90
CA ALA A 82 4.71 -20.78 2.81
C ALA A 82 4.61 -20.06 4.15
N ALA A 83 4.87 -20.82 5.23
CA ALA A 83 5.09 -20.23 6.55
C ALA A 83 6.42 -19.45 6.59
N THR A 84 6.56 -18.55 7.56
CA THR A 84 7.82 -17.88 7.89
C THR A 84 8.17 -18.13 9.36
N ASP A 85 9.34 -17.68 9.80
CA ASP A 85 9.75 -17.67 11.21
C ASP A 85 9.06 -16.58 12.05
N GLY A 86 8.19 -15.76 11.42
CA GLY A 86 7.51 -14.65 12.06
C GLY A 86 8.35 -13.38 12.16
N LEU A 87 9.50 -13.29 11.48
CA LEU A 87 10.30 -12.07 11.43
C LEU A 87 9.51 -10.93 10.76
N VAL A 88 9.42 -9.81 11.46
CA VAL A 88 8.87 -8.55 10.96
C VAL A 88 9.92 -7.45 11.10
N VAL A 89 9.90 -6.48 10.20
CA VAL A 89 10.84 -5.36 10.20
C VAL A 89 10.11 -4.03 10.13
N HIS A 90 10.73 -3.03 10.76
CA HIS A 90 10.31 -1.64 10.75
C HIS A 90 11.50 -0.77 10.39
N PRO A 91 11.41 0.02 9.31
CA PRO A 91 12.52 0.88 8.93
C PRO A 91 12.52 2.14 9.82
N ALA A 92 13.67 2.48 10.42
CA ALA A 92 13.77 3.63 11.32
C ALA A 92 13.53 4.97 10.58
N GLU A 93 13.89 5.01 9.30
CA GLU A 93 13.61 6.07 8.35
C GLU A 93 13.08 5.45 7.05
N ALA A 94 12.65 6.26 6.09
CA ALA A 94 12.17 5.74 4.81
C ALA A 94 13.28 4.92 4.09
N ALA A 95 13.01 3.64 3.82
CA ALA A 95 14.00 2.70 3.28
C ALA A 95 13.79 2.46 1.77
N PRO A 96 14.86 2.39 0.96
CA PRO A 96 14.73 2.01 -0.44
C PRO A 96 14.32 0.55 -0.56
N VAL A 97 13.34 0.27 -1.42
CA VAL A 97 12.91 -1.08 -1.79
C VAL A 97 13.45 -1.40 -3.17
N LEU A 98 14.14 -2.54 -3.31
CA LEU A 98 14.78 -3.00 -4.53
C LEU A 98 14.09 -4.23 -5.12
N ASP A 99 14.23 -4.45 -6.42
CA ASP A 99 13.71 -5.65 -7.09
C ASP A 99 14.49 -6.93 -6.77
N ARG A 100 15.78 -6.80 -6.46
CA ARG A 100 16.69 -7.85 -5.98
C ARG A 100 17.74 -7.25 -5.04
N PRO A 101 18.51 -8.06 -4.28
CA PRO A 101 19.67 -7.59 -3.52
C PRO A 101 20.61 -6.72 -4.38
N GLY A 102 20.87 -5.48 -3.95
CA GLY A 102 21.69 -4.51 -4.70
C GLY A 102 21.14 -4.14 -6.09
N GLY A 103 19.86 -4.40 -6.34
CA GLY A 103 19.19 -4.18 -7.62
C GLY A 103 18.67 -2.76 -7.83
N ARG A 104 17.72 -2.64 -8.75
CA ARG A 104 17.08 -1.35 -9.07
C ARG A 104 16.09 -1.01 -7.96
N ARG A 105 16.11 0.25 -7.51
CA ARG A 105 15.08 0.78 -6.62
C ARG A 105 13.74 0.81 -7.34
N ILE A 106 12.72 0.21 -6.73
CA ILE A 106 11.35 0.14 -7.25
C ILE A 106 10.36 0.94 -6.40
N ALA A 107 10.67 1.17 -5.12
CA ALA A 107 9.84 1.97 -4.23
C ALA A 107 10.64 2.55 -3.05
N THR A 108 9.95 3.31 -2.20
CA THR A 108 10.40 3.68 -0.85
C THR A 108 9.44 3.07 0.16
N LEU A 109 9.93 2.33 1.15
CA LEU A 109 9.12 1.88 2.28
C LEU A 109 9.15 2.96 3.38
N PRO A 110 8.06 3.69 3.63
CA PRO A 110 8.04 4.71 4.66
C PRO A 110 8.09 4.10 6.07
N ALA A 111 8.59 4.86 7.04
CA ALA A 111 8.59 4.46 8.45
C ALA A 111 7.19 4.43 9.08
N THR A 112 6.21 5.11 8.47
CA THR A 112 4.83 5.17 8.92
C THR A 112 3.84 4.80 7.81
N GLU A 113 2.73 4.17 8.20
CA GLU A 113 1.61 3.77 7.34
C GLU A 113 0.31 4.02 8.11
N LEU A 114 -0.65 4.73 7.51
CA LEU A 114 -1.93 5.09 8.13
C LEU A 114 -1.79 5.71 9.54
N GLY A 115 -0.75 6.53 9.76
CA GLY A 115 -0.47 7.22 11.02
C GLY A 115 0.17 6.36 12.11
N GLY A 116 0.37 5.06 11.87
CA GLY A 116 1.10 4.14 12.76
C GLY A 116 2.48 3.77 12.22
N PRO A 117 3.30 3.03 12.97
CA PRO A 117 4.59 2.56 12.50
C PRO A 117 4.43 1.45 11.45
N THR A 118 5.20 1.53 10.37
CA THR A 118 5.23 0.49 9.34
C THR A 118 5.95 -0.74 9.88
N TRP A 119 5.24 -1.85 10.00
CA TRP A 119 5.82 -3.18 10.23
C TRP A 119 5.39 -4.10 9.09
N VAL A 120 6.37 -4.68 8.41
CA VAL A 120 6.14 -5.59 7.29
C VAL A 120 6.79 -6.95 7.55
N PRO A 121 6.16 -8.06 7.13
CA PRO A 121 6.74 -9.39 7.29
C PRO A 121 7.93 -9.57 6.36
N VAL A 122 8.96 -10.24 6.85
CA VAL A 122 10.04 -10.79 6.03
C VAL A 122 9.59 -12.16 5.53
N VAL A 123 9.69 -12.36 4.21
CA VAL A 123 9.31 -13.61 3.53
C VAL A 123 10.52 -14.37 2.99
N GLU A 124 11.67 -13.70 2.88
CA GLU A 124 12.92 -14.29 2.43
C GLU A 124 14.09 -13.47 3.01
N SER A 125 15.19 -14.14 3.37
CA SER A 125 16.42 -13.48 3.80
C SER A 125 17.59 -13.98 2.96
N SER A 126 18.45 -13.07 2.52
CA SER A 126 19.66 -13.39 1.75
C SER A 126 20.81 -12.47 2.19
N GLY A 127 21.74 -13.03 2.99
CA GLY A 127 22.80 -12.26 3.63
C GLY A 127 22.24 -11.08 4.44
N GLY A 128 22.71 -9.87 4.13
CA GLY A 128 22.23 -8.62 4.75
C GLY A 128 20.87 -8.12 4.24
N TRP A 129 20.24 -8.80 3.28
CA TRP A 129 19.00 -8.35 2.65
C TRP A 129 17.77 -9.08 3.20
N ARG A 130 16.65 -8.37 3.26
CA ARG A 130 15.35 -8.90 3.68
C ARG A 130 14.33 -8.62 2.59
N ARG A 131 13.68 -9.66 2.08
CA ARG A 131 12.53 -9.51 1.19
C ARG A 131 11.28 -9.37 2.03
N VAL A 132 10.54 -8.28 1.83
CA VAL A 132 9.34 -7.95 2.60
C VAL A 132 8.10 -7.92 1.70
N LEU A 133 6.94 -8.20 2.26
CA LEU A 133 5.67 -7.90 1.60
C LEU A 133 5.40 -6.40 1.68
N LEU A 134 4.87 -5.83 0.60
CA LEU A 134 4.54 -4.42 0.51
C LEU A 134 3.05 -4.21 0.73
N PRO A 135 2.64 -3.09 1.38
CA PRO A 135 1.23 -2.77 1.58
C PRO A 135 0.54 -2.26 0.31
N SER A 136 1.29 -2.06 -0.78
CA SER A 136 0.84 -1.45 -2.03
C SER A 136 0.19 -2.44 -3.00
N ARG A 137 -0.36 -1.92 -4.10
CA ARG A 137 -0.71 -2.74 -5.26
C ARG A 137 0.54 -3.02 -6.13
N PRO A 138 0.58 -4.14 -6.88
CA PRO A 138 -0.40 -5.23 -6.89
C PRO A 138 -0.39 -6.03 -5.58
N ASN A 139 -1.48 -6.74 -5.29
CA ASN A 139 -1.52 -7.63 -4.11
C ASN A 139 -0.37 -8.64 -4.18
N GLN A 140 0.20 -8.96 -3.03
CA GLN A 140 1.39 -9.83 -2.90
C GLN A 140 2.65 -9.24 -3.54
N ALA A 141 2.70 -7.92 -3.76
CA ALA A 141 3.94 -7.23 -4.09
C ALA A 141 4.97 -7.44 -2.98
N SER A 142 6.21 -7.66 -3.38
CA SER A 142 7.35 -7.84 -2.49
C SER A 142 8.55 -7.04 -3.00
N GLY A 143 9.52 -6.82 -2.13
CA GLY A 143 10.79 -6.20 -2.53
C GLY A 143 11.85 -6.36 -1.46
N TRP A 144 13.10 -6.09 -1.83
CA TRP A 144 14.26 -6.25 -0.98
C TRP A 144 14.64 -4.94 -0.30
N VAL A 145 14.80 -4.98 1.01
CA VAL A 145 15.36 -3.89 1.80
C VAL A 145 16.68 -4.33 2.43
N SER A 146 17.61 -3.39 2.62
CA SER A 146 18.81 -3.67 3.42
C SER A 146 18.40 -3.88 4.87
N GLY A 147 19.01 -4.87 5.54
CA GLY A 147 18.81 -5.10 6.97
C GLY A 147 19.43 -4.01 7.85
N ALA A 148 20.37 -3.22 7.31
CA ALA A 148 20.95 -2.08 8.02
C ALA A 148 19.89 -0.98 8.24
N GLY A 149 19.81 -0.45 9.45
CA GLY A 149 18.83 0.59 9.80
C GLY A 149 17.40 0.09 10.02
N LEU A 150 17.17 -1.24 10.00
CA LEU A 150 15.89 -1.84 10.36
C LEU A 150 15.86 -2.21 11.84
N ARG A 151 14.73 -1.91 12.48
CA ARG A 151 14.34 -2.57 13.72
C ARG A 151 13.67 -3.90 13.37
N THR A 152 13.96 -4.94 14.14
CA THR A 152 13.41 -6.28 13.93
C THR A 152 12.59 -6.71 15.13
N ALA A 153 11.59 -7.56 14.90
CA ALA A 153 10.83 -8.25 15.92
C ALA A 153 10.32 -9.59 15.37
N HIS A 154 9.82 -10.46 16.24
CA HIS A 154 9.15 -11.68 15.83
C HIS A 154 7.72 -11.69 16.34
N THR A 155 6.78 -12.03 15.46
CA THR A 155 5.40 -12.31 15.85
C THR A 155 5.17 -13.81 15.91
N PRO A 156 4.66 -14.35 17.04
CA PRO A 156 4.27 -15.75 17.10
C PRO A 156 2.92 -15.99 16.40
N TYR A 157 2.26 -14.95 15.90
CA TYR A 157 0.89 -15.04 15.41
C TYR A 157 0.82 -15.24 13.91
N THR A 158 -0.19 -16.01 13.50
CA THR A 158 -0.62 -16.10 12.11
C THR A 158 -2.13 -16.16 12.08
N VAL A 159 -2.75 -15.42 11.17
CA VAL A 159 -4.20 -15.47 10.96
C VAL A 159 -4.47 -16.29 9.71
N GLN A 160 -5.38 -17.26 9.78
CA GLN A 160 -5.84 -18.04 8.65
C GLN A 160 -7.31 -17.73 8.40
N VAL A 161 -7.66 -17.38 7.17
CA VAL A 161 -9.04 -17.18 6.72
C VAL A 161 -9.32 -18.20 5.62
N GLU A 162 -10.31 -19.06 5.85
CA GLU A 162 -10.79 -20.06 4.89
C GLU A 162 -12.16 -19.59 4.37
N LEU A 163 -12.21 -19.11 3.14
CA LEU A 163 -13.38 -18.42 2.58
C LEU A 163 -14.57 -19.37 2.40
N GLY A 164 -14.35 -20.57 1.86
CA GLY A 164 -15.38 -21.59 1.65
C GLY A 164 -15.98 -22.10 2.97
N LYS A 165 -15.18 -22.11 4.04
CA LYS A 165 -15.63 -22.47 5.40
C LYS A 165 -16.14 -21.26 6.19
N ARG A 166 -15.95 -20.03 5.67
CA ARG A 166 -16.26 -18.77 6.34
C ARG A 166 -15.69 -18.77 7.76
N ARG A 167 -14.41 -19.13 7.87
CA ARG A 167 -13.74 -19.40 9.14
C ARG A 167 -12.45 -18.61 9.26
N LEU A 168 -12.25 -17.99 10.41
CA LEU A 168 -10.97 -17.42 10.81
C LEU A 168 -10.39 -18.28 11.94
N THR A 169 -9.14 -18.70 11.79
CA THR A 169 -8.35 -19.35 12.86
C THR A 169 -7.16 -18.45 13.18
N LEU A 170 -7.02 -18.08 14.46
CA LEU A 170 -5.82 -17.42 14.95
C LEU A 170 -4.87 -18.49 15.48
N LEU A 171 -3.65 -18.51 14.98
CA LEU A 171 -2.56 -19.35 15.47
C LEU A 171 -1.61 -18.52 16.32
N LYS A 172 -1.07 -19.14 17.38
CA LYS A 172 0.07 -18.64 18.15
C LYS A 172 1.10 -19.76 18.25
N SER A 173 2.29 -19.54 17.71
CA SER A 173 3.37 -20.54 17.65
C SER A 173 2.89 -21.86 17.01
N GLY A 174 2.16 -21.75 15.90
CA GLY A 174 1.59 -22.88 15.16
C GLY A 174 0.37 -23.56 15.80
N ARG A 175 -0.01 -23.19 17.03
CA ARG A 175 -1.16 -23.77 17.75
C ARG A 175 -2.38 -22.87 17.66
N ALA A 176 -3.57 -23.45 17.51
CA ALA A 176 -4.81 -22.68 17.48
C ALA A 176 -5.05 -21.95 18.81
N ALA A 177 -5.02 -20.63 18.77
CA ALA A 177 -5.36 -19.74 19.88
C ALA A 177 -6.85 -19.34 19.86
N GLY A 178 -7.53 -19.54 18.73
CA GLY A 178 -8.98 -19.40 18.62
C GLY A 178 -9.48 -19.62 17.20
N ARG A 179 -10.79 -19.85 17.07
CA ARG A 179 -11.44 -20.17 15.81
C ARG A 179 -12.87 -19.61 15.81
N TRP A 180 -13.22 -18.88 14.77
CA TRP A 180 -14.49 -18.17 14.67
C TRP A 180 -15.12 -18.30 13.30
N LYS A 181 -16.45 -18.33 13.28
CA LYS A 181 -17.24 -18.14 12.06
C LYS A 181 -17.24 -16.65 11.71
N VAL A 182 -16.95 -16.31 10.46
CA VAL A 182 -16.79 -14.93 9.97
C VAL A 182 -17.69 -14.66 8.77
N ALA A 183 -17.87 -13.40 8.39
CA ALA A 183 -18.47 -13.06 7.10
C ALA A 183 -17.40 -12.57 6.13
N VAL A 184 -17.54 -12.92 4.86
CA VAL A 184 -16.54 -12.66 3.81
C VAL A 184 -17.16 -11.96 2.60
N GLY A 185 -16.34 -11.59 1.63
CA GLY A 185 -16.75 -10.93 0.41
C GLY A 185 -17.80 -11.72 -0.37
N GLY A 186 -18.84 -11.03 -0.85
CA GLY A 186 -19.84 -11.61 -1.75
C GLY A 186 -19.31 -11.83 -3.17
N ALA A 187 -20.10 -12.48 -4.03
CA ALA A 187 -19.67 -12.87 -5.37
C ALA A 187 -19.18 -11.69 -6.25
N LYS A 188 -19.77 -10.49 -6.10
CA LYS A 188 -19.37 -9.28 -6.86
C LYS A 188 -18.16 -8.56 -6.26
N THR A 189 -17.87 -8.83 -4.99
CA THR A 189 -16.84 -8.16 -4.19
C THR A 189 -16.11 -9.18 -3.33
N PRO A 190 -15.44 -10.18 -3.97
CA PRO A 190 -14.85 -11.29 -3.26
C PRO A 190 -13.70 -10.82 -2.37
N THR A 191 -13.48 -11.50 -1.25
CA THR A 191 -12.27 -11.34 -0.47
C THR A 191 -11.08 -11.91 -1.28
N PRO A 192 -10.01 -11.15 -1.53
CA PRO A 192 -8.83 -11.63 -2.26
C PRO A 192 -8.14 -12.77 -1.52
N THR A 193 -7.71 -13.80 -2.25
CA THR A 193 -6.90 -14.90 -1.72
C THR A 193 -5.40 -14.57 -1.77
N GLY A 194 -4.62 -15.34 -1.01
CA GLY A 194 -3.16 -15.25 -0.92
C GLY A 194 -2.68 -14.79 0.46
N ARG A 195 -1.35 -14.80 0.63
CA ARG A 195 -0.68 -14.25 1.81
C ARG A 195 -0.63 -12.73 1.77
N THR A 196 -1.01 -12.13 2.90
CA THR A 196 -0.92 -10.71 3.22
C THR A 196 -0.53 -10.58 4.69
N PHE A 197 -0.71 -9.42 5.30
CA PHE A 197 -0.34 -9.15 6.69
C PHE A 197 -1.23 -8.10 7.32
N VAL A 198 -1.29 -8.07 8.65
CA VAL A 198 -1.93 -6.99 9.42
C VAL A 198 -1.07 -5.73 9.27
N MET A 199 -1.55 -4.79 8.47
CA MET A 199 -0.80 -3.59 8.10
C MET A 199 -0.89 -2.49 9.16
N ALA A 200 -2.09 -2.26 9.69
CA ALA A 200 -2.35 -1.20 10.66
C ALA A 200 -3.43 -1.61 11.66
N SER A 201 -3.59 -0.80 12.72
CA SER A 201 -4.71 -0.89 13.66
C SER A 201 -5.30 0.50 13.87
N ILE A 202 -6.52 0.69 13.39
CA ILE A 202 -7.18 2.00 13.35
C ILE A 202 -8.41 1.98 14.25
N VAL A 203 -8.60 3.04 15.03
CA VAL A 203 -9.85 3.31 15.73
C VAL A 203 -10.68 4.22 14.84
N PRO A 204 -11.79 3.74 14.25
CA PRO A 204 -12.61 4.56 13.37
C PRO A 204 -13.31 5.68 14.16
N PRO A 205 -13.61 6.83 13.53
CA PRO A 205 -14.37 7.91 14.16
C PRO A 205 -15.77 7.44 14.62
N ASP A 206 -16.45 6.66 13.78
CA ASP A 206 -17.69 5.96 14.13
C ASP A 206 -17.39 4.51 14.51
N LYS A 207 -17.67 4.16 15.76
CA LYS A 207 -17.38 2.84 16.33
C LYS A 207 -18.58 1.89 16.35
N ARG A 208 -19.75 2.32 15.83
CA ARG A 208 -20.99 1.52 15.86
C ARG A 208 -20.85 0.16 15.18
N GLN A 209 -20.11 0.11 14.07
CA GLN A 209 -19.89 -1.14 13.33
C GLN A 209 -18.72 -1.95 13.91
N SER A 210 -17.62 -1.27 14.24
CA SER A 210 -16.45 -1.90 14.85
C SER A 210 -15.67 -0.89 15.67
N PRO A 211 -15.21 -1.24 16.89
CA PRO A 211 -14.37 -0.35 17.69
C PRO A 211 -12.94 -0.22 17.15
N ILE A 212 -12.49 -1.20 16.36
CA ILE A 212 -11.16 -1.25 15.73
C ILE A 212 -11.30 -1.81 14.31
N VAL A 213 -10.52 -1.29 13.37
CA VAL A 213 -10.35 -1.86 12.03
C VAL A 213 -8.88 -2.23 11.87
N LEU A 214 -8.61 -3.43 11.37
CA LEU A 214 -7.27 -3.93 11.09
C LEU A 214 -7.08 -4.05 9.57
N PRO A 215 -6.66 -2.97 8.88
CA PRO A 215 -6.32 -3.03 7.46
C PRO A 215 -5.24 -4.08 7.19
N LEU A 216 -5.36 -4.73 6.04
CA LEU A 216 -4.39 -5.71 5.55
C LEU A 216 -3.59 -5.12 4.39
N GLY A 217 -2.42 -5.68 4.11
CA GLY A 217 -1.62 -5.35 2.91
C GLY A 217 -2.18 -5.96 1.63
N THR A 218 -3.50 -5.93 1.43
CA THR A 218 -4.19 -6.45 0.25
C THR A 218 -5.44 -5.64 -0.04
N HIS A 219 -5.86 -5.64 -1.30
CA HIS A 219 -6.92 -4.78 -1.79
C HIS A 219 -7.92 -5.57 -2.61
N SER A 220 -9.16 -5.07 -2.67
CA SER A 220 -10.19 -5.62 -3.53
C SER A 220 -9.74 -5.68 -4.98
N ALA A 221 -10.11 -6.78 -5.64
CA ALA A 221 -9.91 -6.98 -7.08
C ALA A 221 -10.99 -6.29 -7.93
N THR A 222 -12.12 -5.88 -7.31
CA THR A 222 -13.27 -5.31 -8.03
C THR A 222 -13.63 -3.90 -7.57
N LEU A 223 -13.00 -3.39 -6.52
CA LEU A 223 -13.23 -2.05 -5.99
C LEU A 223 -11.91 -1.29 -5.90
N ASP A 224 -11.75 -0.26 -6.73
CA ASP A 224 -10.62 0.66 -6.66
C ASP A 224 -10.72 1.61 -5.46
N THR A 225 -11.95 1.89 -5.02
CA THR A 225 -12.23 2.67 -3.82
C THR A 225 -13.35 2.05 -2.99
N PHE A 226 -13.27 2.17 -1.67
CA PHE A 226 -14.34 1.79 -0.75
C PHE A 226 -14.16 2.50 0.60
N GLY A 227 -15.25 3.04 1.16
CA GLY A 227 -15.21 3.70 2.48
C GLY A 227 -14.23 4.87 2.58
N GLY A 228 -13.92 5.54 1.46
CA GLY A 228 -12.94 6.63 1.38
C GLY A 228 -11.48 6.19 1.24
N GLY A 229 -11.19 4.88 1.20
CA GLY A 229 -9.86 4.32 0.98
C GLY A 229 -9.71 3.62 -0.38
N PRO A 230 -8.51 3.07 -0.70
CA PRO A 230 -8.14 2.53 -2.02
C PRO A 230 -8.59 1.07 -2.23
N GLY A 231 -9.71 0.71 -1.61
CA GLY A 231 -10.22 -0.68 -1.62
C GLY A 231 -9.41 -1.63 -0.74
N THR A 232 -8.65 -1.14 0.24
CA THR A 232 -7.90 -1.96 1.21
C THR A 232 -8.85 -2.88 1.98
N VAL A 233 -8.53 -4.17 2.01
CA VAL A 233 -9.29 -5.18 2.74
C VAL A 233 -8.89 -5.14 4.21
N ALA A 234 -9.84 -5.32 5.12
CA ALA A 234 -9.58 -5.30 6.56
C ALA A 234 -10.25 -6.46 7.30
N LEU A 235 -9.73 -6.76 8.48
CA LEU A 235 -10.43 -7.51 9.52
C LEU A 235 -11.11 -6.50 10.46
N HIS A 236 -12.40 -6.65 10.72
CA HIS A 236 -13.10 -5.76 11.64
C HIS A 236 -14.34 -6.41 12.24
N GLY A 237 -14.82 -5.88 13.36
CA GLY A 237 -16.05 -6.33 14.02
C GLY A 237 -17.31 -6.05 13.20
N TRP A 238 -18.41 -6.66 13.62
CA TRP A 238 -19.75 -6.34 13.14
C TRP A 238 -20.80 -6.59 14.23
N PRO A 239 -21.78 -5.70 14.44
CA PRO A 239 -22.73 -5.82 15.55
C PRO A 239 -23.82 -6.88 15.30
N ASP A 240 -24.19 -7.11 14.04
CA ASP A 240 -25.21 -8.11 13.69
C ASP A 240 -24.58 -9.50 13.50
N ALA A 241 -24.82 -10.41 14.44
CA ALA A 241 -24.29 -11.78 14.37
C ALA A 241 -24.84 -12.60 13.19
N SER A 242 -25.98 -12.21 12.60
CA SER A 242 -26.63 -12.95 11.51
C SER A 242 -25.80 -13.00 10.23
N VAL A 243 -24.79 -12.13 10.09
CA VAL A 243 -23.91 -12.10 8.91
C VAL A 243 -22.85 -13.20 8.94
N PHE A 244 -22.48 -13.70 10.12
CA PHE A 244 -21.39 -14.67 10.24
C PHE A 244 -21.75 -16.01 9.60
N GLY A 245 -20.85 -16.52 8.76
CA GLY A 245 -21.08 -17.70 7.93
C GLY A 245 -21.56 -17.38 6.52
N LYS A 246 -21.71 -16.10 6.17
CA LYS A 246 -22.21 -15.66 4.86
C LYS A 246 -21.15 -14.91 4.05
N ALA A 247 -21.31 -14.94 2.73
CA ALA A 247 -20.53 -14.17 1.76
C ALA A 247 -21.33 -12.92 1.35
N VAL A 248 -21.23 -11.85 2.14
CA VAL A 248 -22.12 -10.66 2.07
C VAL A 248 -21.39 -9.32 2.21
N THR A 249 -20.06 -9.34 2.35
CA THR A 249 -19.28 -8.10 2.52
C THR A 249 -18.76 -7.58 1.18
N HIS A 250 -18.16 -6.39 1.22
CA HIS A 250 -17.48 -5.77 0.08
C HIS A 250 -16.00 -6.20 -0.04
N GLY A 251 -15.64 -7.36 0.52
CA GLY A 251 -14.29 -7.92 0.49
C GLY A 251 -13.65 -8.03 1.88
N CYS A 252 -13.97 -7.15 2.82
CA CYS A 252 -13.51 -7.23 4.21
C CYS A 252 -14.00 -8.49 4.93
N VAL A 253 -13.24 -8.94 5.92
CA VAL A 253 -13.64 -10.05 6.79
C VAL A 253 -14.26 -9.47 8.06
N ARG A 254 -15.56 -9.70 8.25
CA ARG A 254 -16.27 -9.33 9.48
C ARG A 254 -16.12 -10.44 10.51
N VAL A 255 -15.70 -10.08 11.71
CA VAL A 255 -15.43 -11.02 12.80
C VAL A 255 -16.33 -10.76 14.01
N PRO A 256 -16.64 -11.78 14.83
CA PRO A 256 -17.29 -11.59 16.13
C PRO A 256 -16.47 -10.75 17.10
N ALA A 257 -17.10 -10.24 18.16
CA ALA A 257 -16.45 -9.32 19.10
C ALA A 257 -15.27 -9.95 19.86
N ASP A 258 -15.37 -11.23 20.23
CA ASP A 258 -14.31 -11.98 20.89
C ASP A 258 -13.12 -12.26 19.95
N ALA A 259 -13.39 -12.55 18.67
CA ALA A 259 -12.39 -12.62 17.63
C ALA A 259 -11.65 -11.29 17.45
N LEU A 260 -12.37 -10.16 17.39
CA LEU A 260 -11.77 -8.83 17.29
C LEU A 260 -10.88 -8.52 18.50
N LYS A 261 -11.31 -8.89 19.71
CA LYS A 261 -10.52 -8.74 20.94
C LYS A 261 -9.25 -9.59 20.93
N ALA A 262 -9.27 -10.77 20.33
CA ALA A 262 -8.07 -11.58 20.14
C ALA A 262 -7.13 -10.96 19.09
N LEU A 263 -7.71 -10.53 17.95
CA LEU A 263 -6.97 -9.92 16.84
C LEU A 263 -6.34 -8.58 17.20
N SER A 264 -6.92 -7.79 18.11
CA SER A 264 -6.33 -6.51 18.55
C SER A 264 -4.99 -6.66 19.29
N ARG A 265 -4.60 -7.89 19.64
CA ARG A 265 -3.31 -8.22 20.26
C ARG A 265 -2.29 -8.76 19.26
N VAL A 266 -2.70 -8.96 18.00
CA VAL A 266 -1.82 -9.45 16.94
C VAL A 266 -0.91 -8.30 16.51
N PRO A 267 0.43 -8.46 16.59
CA PRO A 267 1.36 -7.42 16.16
C PRO A 267 1.19 -7.07 14.67
N LEU A 268 1.46 -5.81 14.33
CA LEU A 268 1.57 -5.39 12.93
C LEU A 268 2.66 -6.20 12.21
N GLY A 269 2.48 -6.42 10.91
CA GLY A 269 3.31 -7.30 10.10
C GLY A 269 2.99 -8.79 10.24
N SER A 270 2.15 -9.21 11.20
CA SER A 270 1.76 -10.62 11.33
C SER A 270 1.04 -11.11 10.08
N LEU A 271 1.44 -12.28 9.59
CA LEU A 271 0.91 -12.86 8.37
C LEU A 271 -0.57 -13.21 8.50
N VAL A 272 -1.29 -12.95 7.42
CA VAL A 272 -2.67 -13.38 7.20
C VAL A 272 -2.70 -14.20 5.91
N PHE A 273 -3.10 -15.46 6.01
CA PHE A 273 -3.32 -16.34 4.86
C PHE A 273 -4.79 -16.38 4.54
N ILE A 274 -5.17 -16.01 3.32
CA ILE A 274 -6.54 -16.09 2.84
C ILE A 274 -6.63 -17.17 1.76
N SER A 275 -7.36 -18.23 2.06
CA SER A 275 -7.52 -19.42 1.22
C SER A 275 -8.97 -19.59 0.78
N ALA A 276 -9.19 -20.26 -0.35
CA ALA A 276 -10.51 -20.47 -0.93
C ALA A 276 -11.47 -21.26 -0.01
#